data_AF-A0A6J6E2F1-F1
#
_entry.id   AF-A0A6J6E2F1-F1
#
_cell.length_a   1.000
_cell.length_b   1.000
_cell.length_c   1.000
_cell.angle_alpha   90.00
_cell.angle_beta   90.00
_cell.angle_gamma   90.00
#
_symmetry.space_group_name_H-M   'P 1'
#
loop_
_entity.id
_entity.type
_entity.pdbx_description
1 polymer ?
#
loop_
_entity_poly.entity_id
_entity_poly.type
_entity_poly.pdbx_seq_one_letter_code
_entity_poly.pdbx_strand_id
1 'polypeptide(L)'
;MATRDWVEERATALLATHALHDWSFSWDNAKTRFGQCSHRYRRITLSRYLSEAGSEDESEQVLLHEIAHALAGVRAHHGENWLRIARSIGYRGQRTHTSPAATEHAKWRGLCPRGHEIIRFRKPSRPMSCAKCERRFNPTYLIVWTERTYSSTVTSFQNAT
;
A
#
# COMPACT_ATOMS: atom_id res chain seq x y z
N MET A 1 -11.57 8.29 9.62
CA MET A 1 -10.09 8.22 9.46
C MET A 1 -9.56 7.53 10.69
N ALA A 2 -8.62 6.59 10.56
CA ALA A 2 -8.05 5.91 11.72
C ALA A 2 -7.13 6.85 12.50
N THR A 3 -7.36 7.04 13.80
CA THR A 3 -6.43 7.78 14.64
C THR A 3 -5.18 6.95 14.90
N ARG A 4 -4.04 7.59 15.17
CA ARG A 4 -2.79 6.88 15.46
C ARG A 4 -2.92 5.98 16.69
N ASP A 5 -3.52 6.51 17.74
CA ASP A 5 -3.72 5.79 19.00
C ASP A 5 -4.58 4.54 18.79
N TRP A 6 -5.67 4.65 18.01
CA TRP A 6 -6.52 3.49 17.67
C TRP A 6 -5.72 2.41 16.93
N VAL A 7 -4.88 2.79 15.96
CA VAL A 7 -4.06 1.82 15.21
C VAL A 7 -3.03 1.14 16.11
N GLU A 8 -2.38 1.88 17.00
CA GLU A 8 -1.39 1.34 17.94
C GLU A 8 -2.01 0.35 18.94
N GLU A 9 -3.16 0.71 19.51
CA GLU A 9 -3.94 -0.16 20.40
C GLU A 9 -4.40 -1.41 19.65
N ARG A 10 -4.95 -1.24 18.44
CA ARG A 10 -5.43 -2.36 17.62
C ARG A 10 -4.30 -3.30 17.23
N ALA A 11 -3.15 -2.77 16.83
CA ALA A 11 -1.98 -3.56 16.48
C ALA A 11 -1.49 -4.36 17.69
N THR A 12 -1.40 -3.73 18.87
CA THR A 12 -1.00 -4.39 20.12
C THR A 12 -1.96 -5.52 20.48
N ALA A 13 -3.27 -5.27 20.41
CA ALA A 13 -4.30 -6.27 20.70
C ALA A 13 -4.25 -7.46 19.74
N LEU A 14 -4.05 -7.21 18.43
CA LEU A 14 -3.98 -8.28 17.43
C LEU A 14 -2.69 -9.12 17.57
N LEU A 15 -1.54 -8.49 17.83
CA LEU A 15 -0.29 -9.22 18.09
C LEU A 15 -0.43 -10.14 19.30
N ALA A 16 -1.04 -9.67 20.38
CA ALA A 16 -1.31 -10.47 21.57
C ALA A 16 -2.29 -11.62 21.29
N THR A 17 -3.40 -11.34 20.58
CA THR A 17 -4.43 -12.32 20.21
C THR A 17 -3.86 -13.48 19.40
N HIS A 18 -2.86 -13.21 18.57
CA HIS A 18 -2.23 -14.21 17.70
C HIS A 18 -0.89 -14.75 18.22
N ALA A 19 -0.62 -14.59 19.52
CA ALA A 19 0.57 -15.10 20.20
C ALA A 19 1.92 -14.65 19.59
N LEU A 20 1.95 -13.47 18.98
CA LEU A 20 3.15 -12.84 18.40
C LEU A 20 3.84 -11.95 19.45
N HIS A 21 4.14 -12.51 20.63
CA HIS A 21 4.66 -11.76 21.78
C HIS A 21 6.07 -11.19 21.57
N ASP A 22 6.86 -11.80 20.69
CA ASP A 22 8.20 -11.36 20.29
C ASP A 22 8.19 -10.45 19.06
N TRP A 23 7.01 -10.04 18.59
CA TRP A 23 6.83 -9.08 17.51
C TRP A 23 6.43 -7.70 18.03
N SER A 24 6.78 -6.68 17.26
CA SER A 24 6.47 -5.28 17.57
C SER A 24 5.69 -4.60 16.45
N PHE A 25 4.91 -3.58 16.81
CA PHE A 25 4.35 -2.63 15.86
C PHE A 25 5.22 -1.36 15.78
N SER A 26 5.30 -0.74 14.61
CA SER A 26 5.88 0.59 14.45
C SER A 26 5.31 1.31 13.23
N TRP A 27 5.57 2.59 13.13
CA TRP A 27 5.19 3.39 11.98
C TRP A 27 6.33 3.51 10.97
N ASP A 28 5.98 3.61 9.69
CA ASP A 28 6.89 4.09 8.66
C ASP A 28 6.28 5.19 7.79
N ASN A 29 7.10 5.75 6.90
CA ASN A 29 6.76 6.88 6.04
C ASN A 29 6.54 6.45 4.59
N ALA A 30 6.19 5.18 4.32
CA ALA A 30 5.96 4.71 2.97
C ALA A 30 4.75 5.41 2.35
N LYS A 31 4.85 5.85 1.09
CA LYS A 31 3.75 6.53 0.38
C LYS A 31 2.95 5.62 -0.55
N THR A 32 3.42 4.38 -0.72
CA THR A 32 2.96 3.48 -1.80
C THR A 32 2.64 2.06 -1.33
N ARG A 33 3.11 1.66 -0.15
CA ARG A 33 2.77 0.39 0.50
C ARG A 33 2.15 0.71 1.84
N PHE A 34 1.05 0.05 2.15
CA PHE A 34 0.32 0.37 3.37
C PHE A 34 0.93 -0.34 4.58
N GLY A 35 1.19 -1.65 4.47
CA GLY A 35 1.83 -2.45 5.50
C GLY A 35 3.18 -3.00 5.10
N GLN A 36 3.92 -3.51 6.08
CA GLN A 36 5.06 -4.39 5.88
C GLN A 36 5.29 -5.29 7.09
N CYS A 37 5.48 -6.58 6.83
CA CYS A 37 5.99 -7.56 7.76
C CYS A 37 7.51 -7.76 7.58
N SER A 38 8.28 -7.59 8.67
CA SER A 38 9.72 -7.81 8.70
C SER A 38 10.09 -8.94 9.66
N HIS A 39 10.33 -10.13 9.10
CA HIS A 39 10.81 -11.30 9.84
C HIS A 39 12.17 -11.08 10.50
N ARG A 40 13.06 -10.31 9.86
CA ARG A 40 14.40 -10.00 10.40
C ARG A 40 14.34 -9.26 11.74
N TYR A 41 13.41 -8.31 11.85
CA TYR A 41 13.26 -7.47 13.04
C TYR A 41 12.06 -7.85 13.90
N ARG A 42 11.32 -8.90 13.52
CA ARG A 42 10.03 -9.30 14.12
C ARG A 42 9.14 -8.07 14.32
N ARG A 43 8.89 -7.36 13.22
CA ARG A 43 8.19 -6.07 13.24
C ARG A 43 7.14 -6.00 12.14
N ILE A 44 5.97 -5.48 12.50
CA ILE A 44 4.94 -5.06 11.56
C ILE A 44 4.93 -3.53 11.53
N THR A 45 4.88 -2.96 10.33
CA THR A 45 4.72 -1.52 10.17
C THR A 45 3.52 -1.16 9.32
N LEU A 46 2.88 -0.05 9.65
CA LEU A 46 1.95 0.66 8.77
C LEU A 46 2.51 2.03 8.37
N SER A 47 2.10 2.49 7.19
CA SER A 47 2.38 3.85 6.71
C SER A 47 1.53 4.87 7.45
N ARG A 48 2.18 5.89 8.04
CA ARG A 48 1.48 7.03 8.67
C ARG A 48 0.53 7.73 7.70
N TYR A 49 1.02 8.05 6.50
CA TYR A 49 0.27 8.79 5.50
C TYR A 49 -0.97 8.02 5.02
N LEU A 50 -0.84 6.71 4.82
CA LEU A 50 -1.95 5.90 4.32
C LEU A 50 -2.95 5.54 5.42
N SER A 51 -2.51 5.39 6.67
CA SER A 51 -3.43 5.20 7.82
C SER A 51 -4.24 6.46 8.10
N GLU A 52 -3.61 7.64 8.07
CA GLU A 52 -4.30 8.92 8.27
C GLU A 52 -5.36 9.18 7.19
N ALA A 53 -5.05 8.82 5.94
CA ALA A 53 -6.00 8.94 4.83
C ALA A 53 -7.07 7.81 4.80
N GLY A 54 -6.83 6.70 5.50
CA GLY A 54 -7.66 5.50 5.48
C GLY A 54 -8.63 5.41 6.64
N SER A 55 -9.52 4.44 6.56
CA SER A 55 -10.41 4.05 7.65
C SER A 55 -9.73 3.11 8.66
N GLU A 56 -10.35 3.00 9.84
CA GLU A 56 -9.97 2.02 10.87
C GLU A 56 -10.05 0.60 10.33
N ASP A 57 -11.16 0.26 9.67
CA ASP A 57 -11.39 -1.04 9.04
C ASP A 57 -10.29 -1.40 8.03
N GLU A 58 -9.90 -0.45 7.18
CA GLU A 58 -8.81 -0.67 6.24
C GLU A 58 -7.45 -0.89 6.93
N SER A 59 -7.16 -0.10 7.97
CA SER A 59 -5.92 -0.25 8.76
C SER A 59 -5.88 -1.62 9.45
N GLU A 60 -7.01 -2.08 10.00
CA GLU A 60 -7.14 -3.41 10.57
C GLU A 60 -6.94 -4.51 9.52
N GLN A 61 -7.53 -4.39 8.33
CA GLN A 61 -7.32 -5.37 7.26
C GLN A 61 -5.85 -5.46 6.83
N VAL A 62 -5.09 -4.36 6.93
CA VAL A 62 -3.64 -4.39 6.66
C VAL A 62 -2.87 -5.01 7.82
N LEU A 63 -3.23 -4.70 9.08
CA LEU A 63 -2.64 -5.38 10.24
C LEU A 63 -2.83 -6.89 10.13
N LEU A 64 -4.04 -7.36 9.85
CA LEU A 64 -4.33 -8.78 9.65
C LEU A 64 -3.53 -9.38 8.48
N HIS A 65 -3.35 -8.64 7.39
CA HIS A 65 -2.51 -9.06 6.27
C HIS A 65 -1.05 -9.31 6.69
N GLU A 66 -0.46 -8.36 7.42
CA GLU A 66 0.94 -8.44 7.85
C GLU A 66 1.13 -9.47 8.98
N ILE A 67 0.16 -9.62 9.87
CA ILE A 67 0.12 -10.67 10.91
C ILE A 67 0.05 -12.05 10.26
N ALA A 68 -0.76 -12.22 9.21
CA ALA A 68 -0.80 -13.47 8.47
C ALA A 68 0.58 -13.81 7.86
N HIS A 69 1.35 -12.83 7.39
CA HIS A 69 2.74 -13.05 6.95
C HIS A 69 3.67 -13.46 8.10
N ALA A 70 3.50 -12.86 9.28
CA ALA A 70 4.29 -13.23 10.46
C ALA A 70 4.03 -14.70 10.84
N LEU A 71 2.77 -15.11 10.88
CA LEU A 71 2.33 -16.47 11.23
C LEU A 71 2.67 -17.52 10.15
N ALA A 72 2.54 -17.17 8.87
CA ALA A 72 2.76 -18.12 7.77
C ALA A 72 4.25 -18.41 7.50
N GLY A 73 5.13 -17.51 7.94
CA GLY A 73 6.58 -17.60 7.74
C GLY A 73 7.05 -17.04 6.39
N VAL A 74 8.34 -16.67 6.34
CA VAL A 74 8.95 -15.93 5.21
C VAL A 74 8.78 -16.58 3.83
N ARG A 75 8.70 -17.92 3.77
CA ARG A 75 8.59 -18.68 2.52
C ARG A 75 7.15 -18.82 2.00
N ALA A 76 6.15 -18.47 2.80
CA ALA A 76 4.75 -18.64 2.41
C ALA A 76 4.30 -17.63 1.36
N HIS A 77 4.86 -16.41 1.39
CA HIS A 77 4.42 -15.30 0.53
C HIS A 77 2.88 -15.16 0.61
N HIS A 78 2.18 -14.92 -0.50
CA HIS A 78 0.72 -14.98 -0.57
C HIS A 78 0.19 -16.35 -1.00
N GLY A 79 0.92 -17.43 -0.70
CA GLY A 79 0.56 -18.80 -1.04
C GLY A 79 -0.61 -19.36 -0.22
N GLU A 80 -0.98 -20.61 -0.48
CA GLU A 80 -2.14 -21.26 0.14
C GLU A 80 -2.11 -21.25 1.67
N ASN A 81 -0.93 -21.50 2.26
CA ASN A 81 -0.76 -21.46 3.73
C ASN A 81 -1.06 -20.07 4.29
N TRP A 82 -0.55 -19.02 3.65
CA TRP A 82 -0.83 -17.64 4.05
C TRP A 82 -2.32 -17.31 3.91
N LEU A 83 -2.93 -17.68 2.79
CA LEU A 83 -4.35 -17.38 2.53
C LEU A 83 -5.27 -18.06 3.54
N ARG A 84 -4.97 -19.32 3.90
CA ARG A 84 -5.68 -20.07 4.94
C ARG A 84 -5.60 -19.36 6.29
N ILE A 85 -4.40 -18.98 6.71
CA ILE A 85 -4.17 -18.25 7.97
C ILE A 85 -4.88 -16.90 7.94
N ALA A 86 -4.68 -16.11 6.89
CA ALA A 86 -5.27 -14.79 6.74
C ALA A 86 -6.79 -14.85 6.88
N ARG A 87 -7.46 -15.78 6.18
CA ARG A 87 -8.91 -15.97 6.31
C ARG A 87 -9.31 -16.39 7.73
N SER A 88 -8.56 -17.29 8.37
CA SER A 88 -8.88 -17.73 9.74
C SER A 88 -8.79 -16.63 10.79
N ILE A 89 -8.00 -15.58 10.54
CA ILE A 89 -7.87 -14.43 11.44
C ILE A 89 -8.74 -13.24 11.02
N GLY A 90 -9.65 -13.42 10.06
CA GLY A 90 -10.62 -12.40 9.66
C GLY A 90 -10.18 -11.47 8.52
N TYR A 91 -9.07 -11.77 7.82
CA TYR A 91 -8.71 -11.04 6.61
C TYR A 91 -9.69 -11.35 5.46
N ARG A 92 -10.27 -10.30 4.87
CA ARG A 92 -11.33 -10.40 3.87
C ARG A 92 -10.84 -10.37 2.41
N GLY A 93 -9.53 -10.27 2.17
CA GLY A 93 -8.99 -10.40 0.81
C GLY A 93 -9.25 -9.23 -0.13
N GLN A 94 -9.68 -8.07 0.39
CA GLN A 94 -9.83 -6.88 -0.44
C GLN A 94 -8.44 -6.29 -0.75
N ARG A 95 -8.29 -5.72 -1.96
CA ARG A 95 -7.09 -4.94 -2.30
C ARG A 95 -6.96 -3.83 -1.27
N THR A 96 -6.01 -3.97 -0.35
CA THR A 96 -5.66 -2.94 0.62
C THR A 96 -5.15 -1.74 -0.18
N HIS A 97 -6.02 -0.74 -0.30
CA HIS A 97 -5.82 0.57 -0.91
C HIS A 97 -5.34 0.61 -2.37
N THR A 98 -6.28 0.98 -3.25
CA THR A 98 -5.95 1.95 -4.30
C THR A 98 -6.16 3.33 -3.69
N SER A 99 -5.28 3.76 -2.77
CA SER A 99 -5.46 5.07 -2.13
C SER A 99 -5.31 6.16 -3.19
N PRO A 100 -6.30 7.05 -3.38
CA PRO A 100 -6.17 8.20 -4.26
C PRO A 100 -4.94 9.05 -3.92
N ALA A 101 -4.61 9.16 -2.63
CA ALA A 101 -3.42 9.84 -2.13
C ALA A 101 -2.10 9.19 -2.58
N ALA A 102 -2.06 7.86 -2.73
CA ALA A 102 -0.91 7.19 -3.33
C ALA A 102 -0.78 7.59 -4.81
N THR A 103 -1.88 7.62 -5.57
CA THR A 103 -1.85 8.07 -6.98
C THR A 103 -1.62 9.58 -7.13
N GLU A 104 -1.95 10.39 -6.14
CA GLU A 104 -1.67 11.83 -6.13
C GLU A 104 -0.19 12.15 -6.11
N HIS A 105 0.68 11.29 -5.59
CA HIS A 105 2.13 11.55 -5.61
C HIS A 105 2.86 10.89 -6.78
N ALA A 106 2.14 10.15 -7.63
CA ALA A 106 2.73 9.45 -8.74
C ALA A 106 2.99 10.42 -9.90
N LYS A 107 4.28 10.67 -10.13
CA LYS A 107 4.78 11.67 -11.09
C LYS A 107 4.52 11.34 -12.55
N TRP A 108 4.34 10.08 -12.91
CA TRP A 108 4.30 9.65 -14.31
C TRP A 108 2.90 9.23 -14.72
N ARG A 109 2.39 9.87 -15.76
CA ARG A 109 1.13 9.54 -16.40
C ARG A 109 1.40 8.87 -17.74
N GLY A 110 0.85 7.68 -17.94
CA GLY A 110 0.92 6.91 -19.17
C GLY A 110 -0.42 6.90 -19.87
N LEU A 111 -0.44 7.18 -21.17
CA LEU A 111 -1.62 7.04 -22.04
C LEU A 111 -1.34 6.11 -23.21
N CYS A 112 -2.28 5.22 -23.50
CA CYS A 112 -2.27 4.46 -24.76
C CYS A 112 -3.14 5.13 -25.84
N PRO A 113 -3.04 4.72 -27.12
CA PRO A 113 -3.83 5.32 -28.20
C PRO A 113 -5.35 5.20 -28.06
N ARG A 114 -5.84 4.28 -27.22
CA ARG A 114 -7.27 4.14 -26.90
C ARG A 114 -7.70 4.91 -25.65
N GLY A 115 -6.83 5.77 -25.10
CA GLY A 115 -7.16 6.65 -23.98
C GLY A 115 -7.08 6.02 -22.58
N HIS A 116 -6.73 4.74 -22.44
CA HIS A 116 -6.51 4.15 -21.11
C HIS A 116 -5.33 4.80 -20.40
N GLU A 117 -5.57 5.28 -19.18
CA GLU A 117 -4.59 5.92 -18.33
C GLU A 117 -3.96 4.96 -17.32
N ILE A 118 -2.65 5.12 -17.10
CA ILE A 118 -1.86 4.39 -16.11
C ILE A 118 -0.98 5.37 -15.37
N ILE A 119 -1.05 5.37 -14.04
CA ILE A 119 -0.25 6.22 -13.19
C ILE A 119 0.91 5.43 -12.56
N ARG A 120 2.12 6.00 -12.53
CA ARG A 120 3.34 5.39 -11.98
C ARG A 120 4.18 6.40 -11.20
N PHE A 121 4.86 5.94 -10.16
CA PHE A 121 5.79 6.78 -9.38
C PHE A 121 7.13 7.03 -10.07
N ARG A 122 7.54 6.13 -10.98
CA ARG A 122 8.78 6.23 -11.75
C ARG A 122 8.49 5.97 -13.22
N LYS A 123 9.24 6.62 -14.10
CA LYS A 123 9.21 6.32 -15.53
C LYS A 123 9.68 4.89 -15.75
N PRO A 124 8.94 4.07 -16.50
CA PRO A 124 9.43 2.77 -16.94
C PRO A 124 10.70 2.91 -17.77
N SER A 125 11.67 2.02 -17.55
CA SER A 125 12.92 1.98 -18.31
C SER A 125 12.79 1.26 -19.66
N ARG A 126 11.71 0.49 -19.85
CA ARG A 126 11.41 -0.27 -21.08
C ARG A 126 10.07 0.18 -21.66
N PRO A 127 9.89 0.10 -22.99
CA PRO A 127 8.58 0.31 -23.61
C PRO A 127 7.54 -0.64 -23.02
N MET A 128 6.34 -0.13 -22.76
CA MET A 128 5.21 -0.91 -22.28
C MET A 128 4.00 -0.63 -23.16
N SER A 129 3.15 -1.64 -23.36
CA SER A 129 1.86 -1.51 -24.06
C SER A 129 0.69 -1.71 -23.10
N CYS A 130 -0.49 -1.25 -23.50
CA CYS A 130 -1.68 -1.30 -22.67
C CYS A 130 -2.24 -2.73 -22.51
N ALA A 131 -2.12 -3.29 -21.31
CA ALA A 131 -2.68 -4.60 -20.96
C ALA A 131 -4.21 -4.69 -21.05
N LYS A 132 -4.92 -3.55 -20.96
CA LYS A 132 -6.38 -3.47 -21.18
C LYS A 132 -6.73 -3.56 -22.67
N CYS A 133 -5.86 -3.06 -23.55
CA CYS A 133 -6.08 -3.19 -24.98
C CYS A 133 -5.76 -4.60 -25.45
N GLU A 134 -4.64 -5.14 -24.97
CA GLU A 134 -4.22 -6.50 -25.28
C GLU A 134 -3.34 -7.04 -24.16
N ARG A 135 -3.57 -8.29 -23.75
CA ARG A 135 -2.84 -8.92 -22.64
C ARG A 135 -1.35 -9.14 -22.94
N ARG A 136 -0.98 -9.31 -24.21
CA ARG A 136 0.41 -9.45 -24.66
C ARG A 136 0.98 -8.09 -25.06
N PHE A 137 2.30 -7.99 -25.08
CA PHE A 137 2.95 -6.78 -25.56
C PHE A 137 2.60 -6.55 -27.03
N ASN A 138 2.06 -5.37 -27.34
CA ASN A 138 1.70 -4.97 -28.69
C ASN A 138 2.15 -3.52 -28.95
N PRO A 139 3.08 -3.28 -29.90
CA PRO A 139 3.54 -1.94 -30.27
C PRO A 139 2.42 -0.96 -30.67
N THR A 140 1.31 -1.46 -31.22
CA THR A 140 0.14 -0.64 -31.57
C THR A 140 -0.48 0.06 -30.36
N TYR A 141 -0.27 -0.48 -29.14
CA TYR A 141 -0.82 0.08 -27.91
C TYR A 141 0.27 0.60 -26.96
N LEU A 142 1.40 1.08 -27.50
CA LEU A 142 2.47 1.68 -26.72
C LEU A 142 1.95 2.80 -25.83
N ILE A 143 2.41 2.79 -24.59
CA ILE A 143 2.07 3.80 -23.59
C ILE A 143 3.07 4.95 -23.72
N VAL A 144 2.55 6.14 -23.99
CA VAL A 144 3.30 7.40 -23.98
C VAL A 144 3.28 7.95 -22.56
N TRP A 145 4.47 8.26 -22.02
CA TRP A 145 4.64 8.72 -20.64
C TRP A 145 4.94 10.20 -20.58
N THR A 146 4.17 10.93 -19.78
CA THR A 146 4.40 12.33 -19.44
C THR A 146 4.60 12.50 -17.93
N GLU A 147 5.45 13.44 -17.53
CA GLU A 147 5.59 13.83 -16.13
C GLU A 147 4.46 14.80 -15.76
N ARG A 148 3.85 14.59 -14.60
CA ARG A 148 2.85 15.47 -14.01
C ARG A 148 3.60 16.53 -13.21
N THR A 149 3.55 17.78 -13.65
CA THR A 149 3.99 18.92 -12.86
C THR A 149 2.93 19.23 -11.80
N TYR A 150 3.26 19.01 -10.52
CA TYR A 150 2.45 19.51 -9.43
C TYR A 150 2.83 20.97 -9.23
N SER A 151 1.90 21.89 -9.49
CA SER A 151 2.01 23.22 -8.93
C SER A 151 1.75 23.08 -7.43
N SER A 152 2.83 22.98 -6.65
CA SER A 152 2.72 23.16 -5.20
C SER A 152 2.25 24.59 -4.97
N THR A 153 0.95 24.79 -4.78
CA THR A 153 0.48 26.02 -4.16
C THR A 153 1.02 25.97 -2.73
N VAL A 154 2.16 26.63 -2.52
CA VAL A 154 2.75 26.82 -1.21
C VAL A 154 1.74 27.69 -0.45
N THR A 155 0.96 27.08 0.45
CA THR A 155 0.23 27.84 1.46
C THR A 155 1.28 28.45 2.38
N SER A 156 1.67 29.68 2.04
CA SER A 156 2.48 30.55 2.89
C SER A 156 1.61 30.92 4.08
N PHE A 157 1.74 30.21 5.20
CA PHE A 157 1.27 30.73 6.48
C PHE A 157 2.24 31.82 6.90
N GLN A 158 1.84 33.07 6.65
CA GLN A 158 2.49 34.23 7.24
C GLN A 158 2.25 34.17 8.75
N ASN A 159 3.34 34.13 9.51
CA ASN A 159 3.32 34.44 10.93
C ASN A 159 2.87 35.90 11.09
N ALA A 160 1.81 36.12 11.86
CA ALA A 160 1.52 37.41 12.46
C ALA A 160 1.52 37.21 13.98
N THR A 161 2.38 38.01 14.60
CA THR A 161 2.75 38.14 16.01
C THR A 161 1.57 38.32 16.95
#